data_AF-A0A954V260-F1
#
_entry.id   AF-A0A954V260-F1
#
_cell.length_a   1.000
_cell.length_b   1.000
_cell.length_c   1.000
_cell.angle_alpha   90.00
_cell.angle_beta   90.00
_cell.angle_gamma   90.00
#
_symmetry.space_group_name_H-M   'P 1'
#
loop_
_entity.id
_entity.type
_entity.pdbx_description
1 polymer ?
#
loop_
_entity_poly.entity_id
_entity_poly.type
_entity_poly.pdbx_seq_one_letter_code
_entity_poly.pdbx_strand_id
1 'polypeptide(L)'
;MASFPQYNIRFIAIGWTRNLIFLSLLTVAFPWLCWRRFKTGRYQAGLEQKLRGLSRPMLASPDAVESGSYAEPPPLIWLHGVSVGEVQLLKPLLARWKMRHPDWRFAVSTTTDSGMELARKSIGDDGLLFYFPLDFTWSVARTLDNLRPTMLVLGELELWPNLIDACVLRRIPVAVINGRLSVRSFTRYQKMRWLTQGMFNRLSLVAAQSESNAERFRQCGAELTTIVTGSIKFDNVSFDRQTPEIAQLRKWAGILPEHRVWIMGSTQAGEELPAVRAWQKLRTQFPELKLVVVPRHP
;
A
#
# COMPACT_ATOMS: atom_id res chain seq x y z
N MET A 1 -18.02 12.70 33.67
CA MET A 1 -17.41 11.59 34.44
C MET A 1 -17.51 10.33 33.60
N ALA A 2 -16.37 9.81 33.21
CA ALA A 2 -16.26 9.06 31.97
C ALA A 2 -15.93 7.59 32.26
N SER A 3 -16.77 6.68 31.75
CA SER A 3 -16.65 5.22 31.84
C SER A 3 -15.47 4.70 31.00
N PHE A 4 -14.24 5.06 31.37
CA PHE A 4 -13.01 4.79 30.59
C PHE A 4 -12.23 3.51 30.97
N PRO A 5 -12.26 2.95 32.21
CA PRO A 5 -11.37 1.83 32.53
C PRO A 5 -11.80 0.49 31.92
N GLN A 6 -13.10 0.21 31.82
CA GLN A 6 -13.59 -1.07 31.29
C GLN A 6 -13.39 -1.23 29.77
N TYR A 7 -13.41 -0.12 29.02
CA TYR A 7 -13.24 -0.14 27.56
C TYR A 7 -11.81 -0.57 27.19
N ASN A 8 -10.79 -0.03 27.89
CA ASN A 8 -9.38 -0.38 27.66
C ASN A 8 -9.08 -1.86 27.95
N ILE A 9 -9.66 -2.43 29.01
CA ILE A 9 -9.40 -3.83 29.40
C ILE A 9 -9.88 -4.80 28.31
N ARG A 10 -11.05 -4.55 27.70
CA ARG A 10 -11.56 -5.36 26.58
C ARG A 10 -10.66 -5.31 25.35
N PHE A 11 -10.16 -4.13 24.96
CA PHE A 11 -9.22 -4.01 23.83
C PHE A 11 -7.90 -4.74 24.09
N ILE A 12 -7.38 -4.61 25.31
CA ILE A 12 -6.14 -5.30 25.70
C ILE A 12 -6.34 -6.81 25.65
N ALA A 13 -7.42 -7.33 26.25
CA ALA A 13 -7.71 -8.77 26.27
C ALA A 13 -7.90 -9.34 24.85
N ILE A 14 -8.71 -8.69 24.01
CA ILE A 14 -8.93 -9.10 22.62
C ILE A 14 -7.62 -9.05 21.82
N GLY A 15 -6.81 -8.01 22.05
CA GLY A 15 -5.52 -7.87 21.39
C GLY A 15 -4.56 -9.02 21.71
N TRP A 16 -4.48 -9.44 22.98
CA TRP A 16 -3.67 -10.59 23.39
C TRP A 16 -4.20 -11.91 22.83
N THR A 17 -5.52 -12.10 22.77
CA THR A 17 -6.10 -13.29 22.10
C THR A 17 -5.70 -13.34 20.63
N ARG A 18 -5.77 -12.20 19.91
CA ARG A 18 -5.29 -12.11 18.51
C ARG A 18 -3.79 -12.41 18.40
N ASN A 19 -2.97 -11.91 19.34
CA ASN A 19 -1.55 -12.22 19.36
C ASN A 19 -1.29 -13.74 19.50
N LEU A 20 -2.02 -14.43 20.37
CA LEU A 20 -1.88 -15.88 20.54
C LEU A 20 -2.23 -16.63 19.25
N ILE A 21 -3.31 -16.23 18.56
CA ILE A 21 -3.69 -16.79 17.26
C ILE A 21 -2.58 -16.54 16.23
N PHE A 22 -2.08 -15.31 16.12
CA PHE A 22 -1.00 -14.97 15.20
C PHE A 22 0.30 -15.73 15.51
N LEU A 23 0.69 -15.85 16.78
CA LEU A 23 1.86 -16.63 17.19
C LEU A 23 1.70 -18.10 16.84
N SER A 24 0.51 -18.67 17.02
CA SER A 24 0.22 -20.07 16.69
C SER A 24 0.35 -20.30 15.18
N LEU A 25 -0.27 -19.44 14.37
CA LEU A 25 -0.16 -19.49 12.91
C LEU A 25 1.28 -19.30 12.43
N LEU A 26 2.02 -18.36 13.02
CA LEU A 26 3.41 -18.10 12.68
C LEU A 26 4.31 -19.27 13.05
N THR A 27 4.06 -19.93 14.19
CA THR A 27 4.80 -21.13 14.63
C THR A 27 4.60 -22.28 13.65
N VAL A 28 3.36 -22.52 13.20
CA VAL A 28 3.06 -23.52 12.17
C VAL A 28 3.68 -23.15 10.82
N ALA A 29 3.67 -21.88 10.45
CA ALA A 29 4.26 -21.39 9.20
C ALA A 29 5.80 -21.30 9.26
N PHE A 30 6.40 -21.29 10.46
CA PHE A 30 7.81 -20.98 10.68
C PHE A 30 8.76 -21.89 9.89
N PRO A 31 8.59 -23.24 9.89
CA PRO A 31 9.47 -24.12 9.11
C PRO A 31 9.43 -23.79 7.61
N TRP A 32 8.24 -23.52 7.06
CA TRP A 32 8.07 -23.15 5.66
C TRP A 32 8.64 -21.76 5.36
N LEU A 33 8.46 -20.78 6.25
CA LEU A 33 9.04 -19.45 6.12
C LEU A 33 10.57 -19.50 6.14
N CYS A 34 11.16 -20.29 7.03
CA CYS A 34 12.59 -20.55 7.07
C CYS A 34 13.08 -21.17 5.77
N TRP A 35 12.45 -22.25 5.30
CA TRP A 35 12.79 -22.87 4.03
C TRP A 35 12.71 -21.90 2.85
N ARG A 36 11.62 -21.12 2.76
CA ARG A 36 11.42 -20.11 1.72
C ARG A 36 12.46 -19.00 1.78
N ARG A 37 12.83 -18.56 3.00
CA ARG A 37 13.90 -17.58 3.23
C ARG A 37 15.24 -18.09 2.73
N PHE A 38 15.60 -19.34 3.03
CA PHE A 38 16.82 -19.98 2.52
C PHE A 38 16.81 -20.13 1.00
N LYS A 39 15.69 -20.54 0.40
CA LYS A 39 15.56 -20.75 -1.05
C LYS A 39 15.53 -19.47 -1.89
N THR A 40 14.92 -18.40 -1.39
CA THR A 40 14.63 -17.20 -2.20
C THR A 40 15.44 -15.97 -1.82
N GLY A 41 16.08 -15.95 -0.64
CA GLY A 41 16.78 -14.77 -0.14
C GLY A 41 15.90 -13.56 0.18
N ARG A 42 14.57 -13.66 -0.02
CA ARG A 42 13.60 -12.56 0.20
C ARG A 42 13.09 -12.53 1.64
N TYR A 43 12.58 -11.37 2.06
CA TYR A 43 11.99 -11.09 3.39
C TYR A 43 12.97 -11.08 4.55
N GLN A 44 14.26 -10.84 4.27
CA GLN A 44 15.29 -10.89 5.31
C GLN A 44 15.41 -9.57 6.08
N ALA A 45 15.09 -8.44 5.43
CA ALA A 45 15.32 -7.13 5.98
C ALA A 45 14.17 -6.65 6.89
N GLY A 46 14.55 -5.83 7.87
CA GLY A 46 13.62 -5.18 8.79
C GLY A 46 12.94 -6.10 9.80
N LEU A 47 13.48 -7.31 10.05
CA LEU A 47 12.84 -8.27 10.96
C LEU A 47 12.66 -7.69 12.37
N GLU A 48 13.63 -6.91 12.85
CA GLU A 48 13.53 -6.20 14.12
C GLU A 48 12.35 -5.23 14.13
N GLN A 49 12.26 -4.35 13.12
CA GLN A 49 11.16 -3.39 13.00
C GLN A 49 9.80 -4.08 12.87
N LYS A 50 9.74 -5.19 12.13
CA LYS A 50 8.53 -6.00 11.95
C LYS A 50 8.07 -6.61 13.27
N LEU A 51 8.96 -7.25 14.03
CA LEU A 51 8.59 -7.98 15.25
C LEU A 51 8.49 -7.11 16.49
N ARG A 52 9.37 -6.12 16.64
CA ARG A 52 9.48 -5.29 17.83
C ARG A 52 8.80 -3.92 17.67
N GLY A 53 8.53 -3.50 16.44
CA GLY A 53 8.09 -2.16 16.12
C GLY A 53 9.26 -1.20 15.93
N LEU A 54 8.94 0.04 15.57
CA LEU A 54 9.94 1.09 15.39
C LEU A 54 10.61 1.41 16.74
N SER A 55 11.87 1.03 16.93
CA SER A 55 12.57 1.13 18.23
C SER A 55 13.11 2.53 18.56
N ARG A 56 13.26 3.43 17.58
CA ARG A 56 13.79 4.78 17.79
C ARG A 56 12.68 5.81 17.70
N PRO A 57 12.53 6.73 18.68
CA PRO A 57 11.68 7.90 18.53
C PRO A 57 12.17 8.65 17.28
N MET A 58 11.28 8.84 16.31
CA MET A 58 11.58 9.66 15.13
C MET A 58 11.03 11.09 15.28
N LEU A 59 10.72 11.44 16.54
CA LEU A 59 10.34 12.76 17.00
C LEU A 59 11.58 13.55 17.35
N ALA A 60 12.24 14.10 16.33
CA ALA A 60 13.00 15.34 16.43
C ALA A 60 13.47 15.71 15.02
N SER A 61 13.12 16.91 14.55
CA SER A 61 14.11 17.62 13.74
C SER A 61 15.35 17.73 14.64
N PRO A 62 16.57 17.42 14.17
CA PRO A 62 17.79 17.67 14.94
C PRO A 62 17.78 19.07 15.59
N ASP A 63 17.23 20.05 14.88
CA ASP A 63 17.15 21.47 15.29
C ASP A 63 16.16 21.75 16.43
N ALA A 64 15.15 20.90 16.65
CA ALA A 64 14.14 21.12 17.69
C ALA A 64 14.67 20.76 19.09
N VAL A 65 15.65 19.86 19.18
CA VAL A 65 16.29 19.46 20.44
C VAL A 65 17.33 20.51 20.87
N GLU A 66 17.99 21.16 19.91
CA GLU A 66 19.00 22.20 20.19
C GLU A 66 18.38 23.57 20.52
N SER A 67 17.18 23.88 20.02
CA SER A 67 16.55 25.21 20.18
C SER A 67 15.71 25.39 21.44
N GLY A 68 15.53 24.36 22.28
CA GLY A 68 14.72 24.45 23.51
C GLY A 68 13.26 24.86 23.28
N SER A 69 12.80 24.79 22.04
CA SER A 69 11.45 25.19 21.62
C SER A 69 10.46 24.07 21.94
N TYR A 70 9.55 24.32 22.87
CA TYR A 70 8.39 23.47 23.18
C TYR A 70 7.29 23.50 22.10
N ALA A 71 7.60 23.93 20.87
CA ALA A 71 6.63 23.92 19.79
C ALA A 71 6.17 22.48 19.52
N GLU A 72 4.86 22.28 19.38
CA GLU A 72 4.34 20.97 18.97
C GLU A 72 4.97 20.57 17.63
N PRO A 73 5.42 19.31 17.50
CA PRO A 73 6.06 18.86 16.28
C PRO A 73 5.08 18.95 15.12
N PRO A 74 5.54 19.27 13.90
CA PRO A 74 4.67 19.38 12.74
C PRO A 74 3.92 18.07 12.48
N PRO A 75 2.69 18.13 11.92
CA PRO A 75 1.86 16.97 11.63
C PRO A 75 2.65 15.90 10.87
N LEU A 76 2.50 14.65 11.29
CA LEU A 76 3.15 13.51 10.66
C LEU A 76 2.09 12.56 10.11
N ILE A 77 2.06 12.38 8.80
CA ILE A 77 1.15 11.43 8.15
C ILE A 77 1.88 10.12 7.91
N TRP A 78 1.33 9.03 8.47
CA TRP A 78 1.84 7.69 8.20
C TRP A 78 1.08 7.07 7.02
N LEU A 79 1.77 6.83 5.91
CA LEU A 79 1.26 6.07 4.77
C LEU A 79 1.80 4.64 4.76
N HIS A 80 0.95 3.67 4.47
CA HIS A 80 1.34 2.27 4.36
C HIS A 80 0.98 1.70 2.97
N GLY A 81 1.96 1.06 2.33
CA GLY A 81 1.77 0.25 1.14
C GLY A 81 2.62 -1.03 1.22
N VAL A 82 1.97 -2.20 1.20
CA VAL A 82 2.60 -3.50 1.44
C VAL A 82 3.59 -3.89 0.35
N SER A 83 3.31 -3.47 -0.89
CA SER A 83 3.96 -3.94 -2.13
C SER A 83 4.51 -2.79 -2.98
N VAL A 84 5.29 -3.15 -4.01
CA VAL A 84 5.79 -2.21 -5.04
C VAL A 84 4.65 -1.40 -5.66
N GLY A 85 3.55 -2.07 -6.02
CA GLY A 85 2.40 -1.41 -6.66
C GLY A 85 1.71 -0.42 -5.73
N GLU A 86 1.62 -0.73 -4.43
CA GLU A 86 1.04 0.18 -3.43
C GLU A 86 1.98 1.32 -3.08
N VAL A 87 3.29 1.10 -2.97
CA VAL A 87 4.24 2.21 -2.83
C VAL A 87 4.13 3.15 -4.02
N GLN A 88 3.97 2.63 -5.24
CA GLN A 88 3.77 3.45 -6.44
C GLN A 88 2.46 4.25 -6.41
N LEU A 89 1.39 3.69 -5.83
CA LEU A 89 0.12 4.39 -5.60
C LEU A 89 0.29 5.59 -4.64
N LEU A 90 1.17 5.50 -3.64
CA LEU A 90 1.36 6.56 -2.64
C LEU A 90 2.13 7.78 -3.17
N LYS A 91 3.00 7.59 -4.17
CA LYS A 91 3.88 8.66 -4.69
C LYS A 91 3.14 9.93 -5.13
N PRO A 92 2.14 9.89 -6.03
CA PRO A 92 1.46 11.11 -6.48
C PRO A 92 0.72 11.82 -5.34
N LEU A 93 0.17 11.05 -4.40
CA LEU A 93 -0.49 11.61 -3.22
C LEU A 93 0.50 12.37 -2.34
N LEU A 94 1.66 11.74 -2.06
CA LEU A 94 2.73 12.34 -1.29
C LEU A 94 3.22 13.65 -1.94
N ALA A 95 3.49 13.63 -3.25
CA ALA A 95 3.93 14.82 -3.98
C ALA A 95 2.91 15.97 -3.88
N ARG A 96 1.62 15.68 -4.07
CA ARG A 96 0.55 16.69 -3.95
C ARG A 96 0.39 17.22 -2.52
N TRP A 97 0.50 16.37 -1.51
CA TRP A 97 0.42 16.80 -0.12
C TRP A 97 1.60 17.67 0.29
N LYS A 98 2.82 17.36 -0.16
CA LYS A 98 3.98 18.21 0.08
C LYS A 98 3.83 19.59 -0.54
N MET A 99 3.34 19.68 -1.77
CA MET A 99 3.10 20.97 -2.41
C MET A 99 2.06 21.81 -1.66
N ARG A 100 1.03 21.18 -1.09
CA ARG A 100 -0.06 21.88 -0.36
C ARG A 100 0.27 22.15 1.11
N HIS A 101 1.08 21.29 1.71
CA HIS A 101 1.44 21.32 3.12
C HIS A 101 2.95 21.07 3.27
N PRO A 102 3.79 22.07 2.95
CA PRO A 102 5.24 21.94 3.02
C PRO A 102 5.76 21.61 4.42
N ASP A 103 5.05 22.05 5.46
CA ASP A 103 5.41 21.84 6.86
C ASP A 103 5.04 20.43 7.37
N TRP A 104 4.27 19.65 6.61
CA TRP A 104 3.90 18.30 7.02
C TRP A 104 5.05 17.33 6.81
N ARG A 105 5.20 16.43 7.77
CA ARG A 105 6.13 15.31 7.67
C ARG A 105 5.38 14.06 7.21
N PHE A 106 6.10 13.17 6.56
CA PHE A 106 5.55 11.93 6.05
C PHE A 106 6.40 10.74 6.48
N ALA A 107 5.74 9.67 6.89
CA ALA A 107 6.37 8.39 7.15
C ALA A 107 5.73 7.33 6.24
N VAL A 108 6.55 6.53 5.56
CA VAL A 108 6.08 5.52 4.62
C VAL A 108 6.57 4.16 5.05
N SER A 109 5.63 3.25 5.27
CA SER A 109 5.96 1.87 5.61
C SER A 109 5.57 0.87 4.54
N THR A 110 6.37 -0.19 4.45
CA THR A 110 6.14 -1.30 3.52
C THR A 110 6.62 -2.61 4.12
N THR A 111 6.14 -3.73 3.60
CA THR A 111 6.43 -5.06 4.15
C THR A 111 7.47 -5.80 3.29
N THR A 112 7.46 -5.56 1.98
CA THR A 112 8.30 -6.25 0.99
C THR A 112 9.62 -5.53 0.76
N ASP A 113 10.69 -6.30 0.50
CA ASP A 113 12.02 -5.74 0.23
C ASP A 113 12.02 -4.91 -1.07
N SER A 114 11.33 -5.36 -2.11
CA SER A 114 11.17 -4.61 -3.36
C SER A 114 10.34 -3.34 -3.17
N GLY A 115 9.31 -3.37 -2.32
CA GLY A 115 8.56 -2.17 -1.94
C GLY A 115 9.46 -1.15 -1.24
N MET A 116 10.31 -1.61 -0.33
CA MET A 116 11.27 -0.76 0.38
C MET A 116 12.32 -0.16 -0.56
N GLU A 117 12.84 -0.96 -1.49
CA GLU A 117 13.76 -0.48 -2.52
C GLU A 117 13.13 0.61 -3.40
N LEU A 118 11.89 0.39 -3.85
CA LEU A 118 11.16 1.42 -4.60
C LEU A 118 10.94 2.67 -3.76
N ALA A 119 10.54 2.52 -2.50
CA ALA A 119 10.31 3.64 -1.59
C ALA A 119 11.60 4.46 -1.44
N ARG A 120 12.75 3.84 -1.17
CA ARG A 120 14.05 4.54 -1.10
C ARG A 120 14.38 5.28 -2.38
N LYS A 121 14.18 4.66 -3.55
CA LYS A 121 14.50 5.28 -4.85
C LYS A 121 13.63 6.48 -5.21
N SER A 122 12.42 6.59 -4.66
CA SER A 122 11.42 7.54 -5.15
C SER A 122 10.81 8.46 -4.11
N ILE A 123 10.88 8.05 -2.86
CA ILE A 123 10.48 8.83 -1.69
C ILE A 123 11.73 9.30 -0.94
N GLY A 124 12.89 8.66 -1.11
CA GLY A 124 14.20 9.18 -0.68
C GLY A 124 14.23 9.71 0.76
N ASP A 125 14.91 10.84 0.94
CA ASP A 125 15.03 11.59 2.20
C ASP A 125 13.79 12.45 2.50
N ASP A 126 12.83 12.38 1.60
CA ASP A 126 11.63 13.18 1.53
C ASP A 126 10.55 12.63 2.49
N GLY A 127 10.77 11.46 3.09
CA GLY A 127 9.93 10.89 4.15
C GLY A 127 10.64 9.80 4.93
N LEU A 128 10.17 9.54 6.15
CA LEU A 128 10.72 8.49 7.02
C LEU A 128 10.33 7.10 6.49
N LEU A 129 11.31 6.30 6.09
CA LEU A 129 11.07 4.96 5.53
C LEU A 129 11.34 3.87 6.58
N PHE A 130 10.37 2.98 6.78
CA PHE A 130 10.51 1.87 7.74
C PHE A 130 9.69 0.64 7.35
N TYR A 131 10.03 -0.53 7.88
CA TYR A 131 9.23 -1.73 7.64
C TYR A 131 7.98 -1.73 8.52
N PHE A 132 6.85 -2.11 7.94
CA PHE A 132 5.57 -2.18 8.65
C PHE A 132 5.68 -3.12 9.88
N PRO A 133 5.21 -2.70 11.06
CA PRO A 133 5.18 -3.56 12.24
C PRO A 133 4.15 -4.68 12.00
N LEU A 134 4.52 -5.93 12.25
CA LEU A 134 3.54 -7.01 12.32
C LEU A 134 2.49 -6.66 13.39
N ASP A 135 1.26 -7.11 13.15
CA ASP A 135 0.07 -6.74 13.92
C ASP A 135 0.00 -7.38 15.31
N PHE A 136 1.13 -7.40 16.02
CA PHE A 136 1.22 -7.70 17.44
C PHE A 136 1.02 -6.43 18.25
N THR A 137 0.25 -6.53 19.34
CA THR A 137 -0.06 -5.36 20.19
C THR A 137 1.18 -4.57 20.62
N TRP A 138 2.28 -5.24 20.98
CA TRP A 138 3.52 -4.58 21.40
C TRP A 138 4.26 -3.88 20.26
N SER A 139 4.29 -4.48 19.07
CA SER A 139 5.01 -3.97 17.89
C SER A 139 4.31 -2.74 17.34
N VAL A 140 2.99 -2.83 17.22
CA VAL A 140 2.10 -1.73 16.85
C VAL A 140 2.20 -0.59 17.87
N ALA A 141 2.04 -0.89 19.18
CA ALA A 141 2.09 0.14 20.22
C ALA A 141 3.42 0.88 20.19
N ARG A 142 4.54 0.16 20.18
CA ARG A 142 5.88 0.77 20.12
C ARG A 142 6.05 1.67 18.89
N THR A 143 5.54 1.23 17.74
CA THR A 143 5.60 2.04 16.51
C THR A 143 4.78 3.32 16.65
N LEU A 144 3.54 3.23 17.11
CA LEU A 144 2.67 4.40 17.28
C LEU A 144 3.22 5.37 18.34
N ASP A 145 3.82 4.87 19.42
CA ASP A 145 4.35 5.70 20.51
C ASP A 145 5.61 6.48 20.09
N ASN A 146 6.42 5.90 19.21
CA ASN A 146 7.65 6.50 18.69
C ASN A 146 7.44 7.34 17.42
N LEU A 147 6.42 7.02 16.63
CA LEU A 147 6.07 7.73 15.40
C LEU A 147 5.13 8.92 15.70
N ARG A 148 4.14 8.72 16.58
CA ARG A 148 3.05 9.66 16.90
C ARG A 148 2.42 10.31 15.67
N PRO A 149 1.89 9.51 14.72
CA PRO A 149 1.29 10.07 13.51
C PRO A 149 -0.03 10.78 13.84
N THR A 150 -0.28 11.88 13.14
CA THR A 150 -1.55 12.62 13.17
C THR A 150 -2.66 11.85 12.45
N MET A 151 -2.30 10.99 11.48
CA MET A 151 -3.23 10.13 10.74
C MET A 151 -2.49 8.92 10.16
N LEU A 152 -3.18 7.78 10.07
CA LEU A 152 -2.75 6.60 9.32
C LEU A 152 -3.52 6.48 8.01
N VAL A 153 -2.81 6.27 6.91
CA VAL A 153 -3.35 6.13 5.55
C VAL A 153 -2.92 4.78 4.98
N LEU A 154 -3.88 3.90 4.72
CA LEU A 154 -3.68 2.54 4.22
C LEU A 154 -3.96 2.48 2.72
N GLY A 155 -3.03 1.96 1.93
CA GLY A 155 -3.24 1.68 0.51
C GLY A 155 -4.05 0.40 0.27
N GLU A 156 -5.06 0.48 -0.60
CA GLU A 156 -5.93 -0.63 -1.00
C GLU A 156 -6.70 -1.30 0.16
N LEU A 157 -6.29 -2.47 0.65
CA LEU A 157 -7.00 -3.22 1.70
C LEU A 157 -6.00 -3.89 2.66
N GLU A 158 -5.29 -3.06 3.41
CA GLU A 158 -4.33 -3.48 4.44
C GLU A 158 -4.89 -3.24 5.85
N LEU A 159 -6.03 -3.86 6.15
CA LEU A 159 -6.70 -3.70 7.45
C LEU A 159 -6.14 -4.65 8.50
N TRP A 160 -5.58 -4.07 9.56
CA TRP A 160 -4.92 -4.78 10.64
C TRP A 160 -5.62 -4.49 11.97
N PRO A 161 -6.24 -5.50 12.61
CA PRO A 161 -7.14 -5.28 13.73
C PRO A 161 -6.46 -4.73 14.98
N ASN A 162 -5.24 -5.17 15.33
CA ASN A 162 -4.52 -4.59 16.48
C ASN A 162 -4.07 -3.15 16.18
N LEU A 163 -3.61 -2.86 14.96
CA LEU A 163 -3.25 -1.52 14.50
C LEU A 163 -4.43 -0.55 14.57
N ILE A 164 -5.57 -0.92 13.99
CA ILE A 164 -6.76 -0.07 13.96
C ILE A 164 -7.25 0.21 15.39
N ASP A 165 -7.28 -0.81 16.25
CA ASP A 165 -7.66 -0.64 17.65
C ASP A 165 -6.68 0.27 18.40
N ALA A 166 -5.38 0.11 18.18
CA ALA A 166 -4.36 0.95 18.80
C ALA A 166 -4.40 2.40 18.32
N CYS A 167 -4.76 2.64 17.06
CA CYS A 167 -5.03 3.97 16.49
C CYS A 167 -6.24 4.61 17.16
N VAL A 168 -7.36 3.88 17.28
CA VAL A 168 -8.59 4.38 17.94
C VAL A 168 -8.31 4.76 19.40
N LEU A 169 -7.59 3.92 20.14
CA LEU A 169 -7.20 4.21 21.53
C LEU A 169 -6.36 5.49 21.66
N ARG A 170 -5.54 5.80 20.64
CA ARG A 170 -4.72 7.02 20.56
C ARG A 170 -5.40 8.17 19.83
N ARG A 171 -6.67 8.03 19.42
CA ARG A 171 -7.42 9.01 18.63
C ARG A 171 -6.75 9.38 17.30
N ILE A 172 -6.02 8.42 16.71
CA ILE A 172 -5.40 8.57 15.41
C ILE A 172 -6.42 8.13 14.35
N PRO A 173 -6.92 9.03 13.47
CA PRO A 173 -7.82 8.65 12.41
C PRO A 173 -7.14 7.69 11.42
N VAL A 174 -7.92 6.73 10.92
CA VAL A 174 -7.45 5.73 9.94
C VAL A 174 -8.24 5.88 8.65
N ALA A 175 -7.54 6.17 7.57
CA ALA A 175 -8.09 6.28 6.23
C ALA A 175 -7.63 5.11 5.35
N VAL A 176 -8.51 4.61 4.49
CA VAL A 176 -8.18 3.69 3.41
C VAL A 176 -8.30 4.42 2.08
N ILE A 177 -7.25 4.39 1.26
CA ILE A 177 -7.24 5.03 -0.06
C ILE A 177 -7.14 4.01 -1.18
N ASN A 178 -7.67 4.36 -2.35
CA ASN A 178 -7.75 3.47 -3.50
C ASN A 178 -8.37 2.11 -3.09
N GLY A 179 -9.37 2.16 -2.22
CA GLY A 179 -9.97 1.02 -1.53
C GLY A 179 -10.54 0.00 -2.51
N ARG A 180 -10.05 -1.23 -2.43
CA ARG A 180 -10.47 -2.35 -3.27
C ARG A 180 -10.78 -3.56 -2.42
N LEU A 181 -12.04 -3.97 -2.43
CA LEU A 181 -12.49 -5.15 -1.73
C LEU A 181 -12.99 -6.18 -2.74
N SER A 182 -12.15 -7.19 -3.01
CA SER A 182 -12.50 -8.29 -3.92
C SER A 182 -13.72 -9.06 -3.40
N VAL A 183 -14.49 -9.67 -4.32
CA VAL A 183 -15.65 -10.52 -3.94
C VAL A 183 -15.24 -11.61 -2.96
N ARG A 184 -14.09 -12.26 -3.20
CA ARG A 184 -13.55 -13.30 -2.32
C ARG A 184 -13.27 -12.79 -0.90
N SER A 185 -12.62 -11.63 -0.78
CA SER A 185 -12.32 -11.00 0.51
C SER A 185 -13.62 -10.59 1.22
N PHE A 186 -14.54 -9.95 0.49
CA PHE A 186 -15.85 -9.56 0.99
C PHE A 186 -16.63 -10.73 1.59
N THR A 187 -16.75 -11.85 0.85
CA THR A 187 -17.44 -13.05 1.35
C THR A 187 -16.80 -13.58 2.63
N ARG A 188 -15.47 -13.54 2.74
CA ARG A 188 -14.77 -13.96 3.95
C ARG A 188 -15.07 -13.05 5.14
N TYR A 189 -15.05 -11.73 4.93
CA TYR A 189 -15.39 -10.78 5.98
C TYR A 189 -16.85 -10.91 6.41
N GLN A 190 -17.78 -11.12 5.48
CA GLN A 190 -19.19 -11.33 5.82
C GLN A 190 -19.41 -12.61 6.65
N LYS A 191 -18.72 -13.72 6.33
CA LYS A 191 -18.81 -14.95 7.13
C LYS A 191 -18.33 -14.76 8.57
N MET A 192 -17.42 -13.83 8.81
CA MET A 192 -16.88 -13.49 10.13
C MET A 192 -17.26 -12.07 10.52
N ARG A 193 -18.45 -11.62 10.12
CA ARG A 193 -18.89 -10.23 10.32
C ARG A 193 -18.85 -9.82 11.79
N TRP A 194 -19.32 -10.69 12.67
CA TRP A 194 -19.32 -10.44 14.12
C TRP A 194 -17.93 -10.11 14.69
N LEU A 195 -16.86 -10.63 14.07
CA LEU A 195 -15.48 -10.38 14.46
C LEU A 195 -14.88 -9.15 13.74
N THR A 196 -15.28 -8.92 12.50
CA THR A 196 -14.59 -7.98 11.59
C THR A 196 -15.31 -6.65 11.42
N GLN A 197 -16.63 -6.59 11.63
CA GLN A 197 -17.44 -5.38 11.48
C GLN A 197 -16.93 -4.24 12.37
N GLY A 198 -16.57 -4.54 13.61
CA GLY A 198 -16.02 -3.52 14.52
C GLY A 198 -14.74 -2.86 13.99
N MET A 199 -13.92 -3.58 13.22
CA MET A 199 -12.72 -3.04 12.59
C MET A 199 -13.08 -2.07 11.46
N PHE A 200 -14.05 -2.41 10.61
CA PHE A 200 -14.52 -1.53 9.52
C PHE A 200 -15.22 -0.28 10.06
N ASN A 201 -16.06 -0.42 11.10
CA ASN A 201 -16.75 0.70 11.73
C ASN A 201 -15.80 1.75 12.34
N ARG A 202 -14.54 1.37 12.61
CA ARG A 202 -13.51 2.26 13.20
C ARG A 202 -12.74 3.07 12.16
N LEU A 203 -12.93 2.80 10.87
CA LEU A 203 -12.28 3.54 9.80
C LEU A 203 -12.90 4.94 9.69
N SER A 204 -12.05 5.97 9.73
CA SER A 204 -12.47 7.37 9.61
C SER A 204 -12.81 7.77 8.18
N LEU A 205 -12.21 7.10 7.19
CA LEU A 205 -12.49 7.32 5.77
C LEU A 205 -12.17 6.05 4.96
N VAL A 206 -13.00 5.74 3.97
CA VAL A 206 -12.71 4.77 2.91
C VAL A 206 -12.95 5.45 1.56
N ALA A 207 -11.88 5.73 0.82
CA ALA A 207 -11.92 6.24 -0.54
C ALA A 207 -11.85 5.06 -1.53
N ALA A 208 -13.01 4.57 -1.95
CA ALA A 208 -13.16 3.37 -2.77
C ALA A 208 -12.98 3.65 -4.28
N GLN A 209 -12.48 2.65 -5.01
CA GLN A 209 -12.22 2.75 -6.46
C GLN A 209 -13.48 2.84 -7.31
N SER A 210 -14.59 2.27 -6.86
CA SER A 210 -15.85 2.18 -7.61
C SER A 210 -17.01 2.02 -6.65
N GLU A 211 -18.22 2.26 -7.14
CA GLU A 211 -19.46 2.06 -6.37
C GLU A 211 -19.58 0.62 -5.86
N SER A 212 -19.24 -0.36 -6.69
CA SER A 212 -19.27 -1.77 -6.30
C SER A 212 -18.26 -2.13 -5.20
N ASN A 213 -17.14 -1.41 -5.08
CA ASN A 213 -16.22 -1.57 -3.95
C ASN A 213 -16.76 -0.84 -2.71
N ALA A 214 -17.26 0.39 -2.89
CA ALA A 214 -17.84 1.17 -1.80
C ALA A 214 -18.96 0.39 -1.11
N GLU A 215 -19.86 -0.21 -1.88
CA GLU A 215 -20.98 -0.98 -1.36
C GLU A 215 -20.53 -2.18 -0.51
N ARG A 216 -19.46 -2.87 -0.93
CA ARG A 216 -18.89 -3.96 -0.12
C ARG A 216 -18.30 -3.46 1.19
N PHE A 217 -17.63 -2.30 1.20
CA PHE A 217 -17.11 -1.69 2.43
C PHE A 217 -18.24 -1.26 3.38
N ARG A 218 -19.29 -0.62 2.85
CA ARG A 218 -20.48 -0.24 3.62
C ARG A 218 -21.13 -1.47 4.25
N GLN A 219 -21.35 -2.51 3.46
CA GLN A 219 -21.88 -3.77 3.97
C GLN A 219 -20.96 -4.46 4.97
N CYS A 220 -19.64 -4.24 4.94
CA CYS A 220 -18.73 -4.75 5.97
C CYS A 220 -18.73 -3.92 7.27
N GLY A 221 -19.29 -2.70 7.28
CA GLY A 221 -19.44 -1.85 8.45
C GLY A 221 -19.01 -0.39 8.28
N ALA A 222 -18.29 -0.05 7.20
CA ALA A 222 -17.80 1.31 6.97
C ALA A 222 -18.84 2.21 6.27
N GLU A 223 -20.12 2.12 6.66
CA GLU A 223 -21.23 2.75 5.93
C GLU A 223 -21.09 4.27 5.82
N LEU A 224 -20.92 4.94 6.97
CA LEU A 224 -20.92 6.40 7.06
C LEU A 224 -19.60 7.04 6.59
N THR A 225 -18.53 6.26 6.43
CA THR A 225 -17.18 6.78 6.14
C THR A 225 -16.70 6.42 4.74
N THR A 226 -17.51 5.73 3.93
CA THR A 226 -17.13 5.31 2.58
C THR A 226 -17.61 6.28 1.52
N ILE A 227 -16.68 6.72 0.67
CA ILE A 227 -16.91 7.54 -0.53
C ILE A 227 -16.27 6.89 -1.76
N VAL A 228 -16.70 7.29 -2.96
CA VAL A 228 -16.09 6.85 -4.23
C VAL A 228 -15.18 7.95 -4.78
N THR A 229 -13.92 7.60 -5.06
CA THR A 229 -12.93 8.55 -5.60
C THR A 229 -12.35 8.13 -6.95
N GLY A 230 -12.68 6.94 -7.46
CA GLY A 230 -11.99 6.35 -8.59
C GLY A 230 -10.63 5.74 -8.19
N SER A 231 -9.86 5.28 -9.18
CA SER A 231 -8.56 4.66 -8.92
C SER A 231 -7.40 5.61 -9.18
N ILE A 232 -6.56 5.79 -8.16
CA ILE A 232 -5.31 6.59 -8.20
C ILE A 232 -4.37 6.10 -9.31
N LYS A 233 -4.50 4.84 -9.76
CA LYS A 233 -3.69 4.28 -10.87
C LYS A 233 -3.84 5.07 -12.17
N PHE A 234 -4.94 5.80 -12.34
CA PHE A 234 -5.20 6.61 -13.53
C PHE A 234 -4.72 8.06 -13.40
N ASP A 235 -4.42 8.55 -12.19
CA ASP A 235 -4.10 9.96 -11.93
C ASP A 235 -2.77 10.41 -12.55
N ASN A 236 -1.86 9.47 -12.81
CA ASN A 236 -0.56 9.71 -13.42
C ASN A 236 -0.48 9.29 -14.89
N VAL A 237 -1.62 8.97 -15.52
CA VAL A 237 -1.62 8.66 -16.95
C VAL A 237 -1.42 9.97 -17.71
N SER A 238 -0.20 10.17 -18.23
CA SER A 238 0.06 11.25 -19.17
C SER A 238 -0.53 10.88 -20.52
N PHE A 239 -1.36 11.78 -21.06
CA PHE A 239 -1.82 11.69 -22.45
C PHE A 239 -0.90 12.43 -23.41
N ASP A 240 0.17 13.07 -22.90
CA ASP A 240 1.20 13.64 -23.74
C ASP A 240 2.01 12.51 -24.38
N ARG A 241 1.82 12.36 -25.70
CA ARG A 241 2.49 11.37 -26.53
C ARG A 241 3.72 11.93 -27.23
N GLN A 242 4.10 13.18 -26.94
CA GLN A 242 5.21 13.90 -27.59
C GLN A 242 6.38 14.13 -26.64
N THR A 243 6.63 13.22 -25.69
CA THR A 243 7.81 13.33 -24.83
C THR A 243 9.09 12.89 -25.56
N PRO A 244 10.27 13.45 -25.19
CA PRO A 244 11.55 13.02 -25.73
C PRO A 244 11.81 11.51 -25.57
N GLU A 245 11.37 10.89 -24.46
CA GLU A 245 11.52 9.44 -24.28
C GLU A 245 10.70 8.64 -25.29
N ILE A 246 9.46 9.06 -25.59
CA ILE A 246 8.62 8.40 -26.58
C ILE A 246 9.24 8.54 -27.97
N ALA A 247 9.76 9.70 -28.32
CA ALA A 247 10.47 9.91 -29.58
C ALA A 247 11.72 9.00 -29.69
N GLN A 248 12.49 8.88 -28.61
CA GLN A 248 13.66 8.02 -28.56
C GLN A 248 13.30 6.53 -28.67
N LEU A 249 12.24 6.08 -27.98
CA LEU A 249 11.74 4.71 -28.05
C LEU A 249 11.21 4.38 -29.46
N ARG A 250 10.46 5.30 -30.07
CA ARG A 250 9.97 5.16 -31.45
C ARG A 250 11.13 5.01 -32.43
N LYS A 251 12.18 5.83 -32.29
CA LYS A 251 13.40 5.75 -33.11
C LYS A 251 14.14 4.44 -32.90
N TRP A 252 14.36 4.03 -31.64
CA TRP A 252 15.01 2.78 -31.29
C TRP A 252 14.26 1.56 -31.84
N ALA A 253 12.93 1.56 -31.79
CA ALA A 253 12.09 0.50 -32.33
C ALA A 253 11.95 0.52 -33.86
N GLY A 254 12.54 1.51 -34.55
CA GLY A 254 12.41 1.65 -36.01
C GLY A 254 10.97 1.91 -36.48
N ILE A 255 10.14 2.52 -35.62
CA ILE A 255 8.74 2.82 -35.94
C ILE A 255 8.67 4.20 -36.59
N LEU A 256 8.29 4.25 -37.86
CA LEU A 256 8.11 5.48 -38.61
C LEU A 256 6.64 5.96 -38.51
N PRO A 257 6.34 7.25 -38.79
CA PRO A 257 4.98 7.78 -38.70
C PRO A 257 3.92 7.04 -39.54
N GLU A 258 4.33 6.46 -40.67
CA GLU A 258 3.48 5.67 -41.57
C GLU A 258 3.21 4.25 -41.07
N HIS A 259 4.01 3.73 -40.13
CA HIS A 259 3.79 2.40 -39.60
C HIS A 259 2.55 2.37 -38.70
N ARG A 260 1.66 1.41 -38.98
CA ARG A 260 0.61 1.02 -38.03
C ARG A 260 1.19 0.02 -37.06
N VAL A 261 0.99 0.21 -35.77
CA VAL A 261 1.60 -0.64 -34.74
C VAL A 261 0.51 -1.39 -33.97
N TRP A 262 0.58 -2.72 -33.99
CA TRP A 262 -0.19 -3.58 -33.11
C TRP A 262 0.72 -4.03 -31.96
N ILE A 263 0.38 -3.63 -30.73
CA ILE A 263 1.12 -3.98 -29.53
C ILE A 263 0.38 -5.08 -28.79
N MET A 264 1.10 -6.16 -28.47
CA MET A 264 0.69 -7.18 -27.52
C MET A 264 1.49 -7.02 -26.24
N GLY A 265 0.86 -6.39 -25.25
CA GLY A 265 1.46 -6.17 -23.94
C GLY A 265 1.20 -7.34 -22.99
N SER A 266 2.23 -7.77 -22.26
CA SER A 266 2.14 -8.73 -21.17
C SER A 266 1.62 -10.13 -21.59
N THR A 267 2.09 -10.63 -22.74
CA THR A 267 1.68 -11.94 -23.26
C THR A 267 2.16 -13.10 -22.39
N GLN A 268 1.39 -14.18 -22.36
CA GLN A 268 1.75 -15.46 -21.76
C GLN A 268 2.03 -16.51 -22.82
N ALA A 269 2.80 -17.53 -22.45
CA ALA A 269 3.19 -18.62 -23.34
C ALA A 269 1.98 -19.22 -24.07
N GLY A 270 2.00 -19.12 -25.39
CA GLY A 270 0.95 -19.64 -26.27
C GLY A 270 0.04 -18.56 -26.86
N GLU A 271 0.09 -17.32 -26.36
CA GLU A 271 -0.64 -16.18 -26.93
C GLU A 271 0.10 -15.56 -28.11
N GLU A 272 1.43 -15.68 -28.16
CA GLU A 272 2.27 -15.01 -29.16
C GLU A 272 2.12 -15.63 -30.55
N LEU A 273 2.15 -16.97 -30.64
CA LEU A 273 2.10 -17.68 -31.93
C LEU A 273 0.82 -17.40 -32.72
N PRO A 274 -0.39 -17.47 -32.13
CA PRO A 274 -1.62 -17.09 -32.82
C PRO A 274 -1.58 -15.67 -33.37
N ALA A 275 -1.01 -14.73 -32.62
CA ALA A 275 -0.95 -13.34 -33.02
C ALA A 275 0.08 -13.07 -34.12
N VAL A 276 1.24 -13.74 -34.09
CA VAL A 276 2.22 -13.69 -35.19
C VAL A 276 1.57 -14.21 -36.48
N ARG A 277 0.81 -15.30 -36.41
CA ARG A 277 0.08 -15.83 -37.59
C ARG A 277 -0.98 -14.84 -38.09
N ALA A 278 -1.72 -14.20 -37.18
CA ALA A 278 -2.70 -13.17 -37.55
C ALA A 278 -2.01 -11.96 -38.20
N TRP A 279 -0.89 -11.50 -37.64
CA TRP A 279 -0.08 -10.42 -38.20
C TRP A 279 0.47 -10.75 -39.59
N GLN A 280 1.00 -11.96 -39.79
CA GLN A 280 1.47 -12.40 -41.11
C GLN A 280 0.37 -12.32 -42.18
N LYS A 281 -0.86 -12.75 -41.84
CA LYS A 281 -2.01 -12.64 -42.74
C LYS A 281 -2.38 -11.18 -43.00
N LEU A 282 -2.47 -10.37 -41.94
CA LEU A 282 -2.85 -8.96 -42.04
C LEU A 282 -1.83 -8.12 -42.80
N ARG A 283 -0.55 -8.48 -42.74
CA ARG A 283 0.52 -7.76 -43.45
C ARG A 283 0.36 -7.84 -44.98
N THR A 284 -0.38 -8.81 -45.51
CA THR A 284 -0.70 -8.86 -46.94
C THR A 284 -1.64 -7.73 -47.36
N GLN A 285 -2.49 -7.24 -46.45
CA GLN A 285 -3.42 -6.13 -46.67
C GLN A 285 -2.88 -4.80 -46.13
N PHE A 286 -2.05 -4.85 -45.09
CA PHE A 286 -1.43 -3.70 -44.42
C PHE A 286 0.09 -3.88 -44.35
N PRO A 287 0.84 -3.63 -45.45
CA PRO A 287 2.29 -3.84 -45.50
C PRO A 287 3.07 -3.04 -44.44
N GLU A 288 2.51 -1.91 -44.01
CA GLU A 288 3.03 -1.01 -42.98
C GLU A 288 2.81 -1.49 -41.54
N LEU A 289 2.01 -2.55 -41.35
CA LEU A 289 1.68 -3.09 -40.03
C LEU A 289 2.90 -3.72 -39.36
N LYS A 290 3.27 -3.22 -38.19
CA LYS A 290 4.28 -3.79 -37.30
C LYS A 290 3.60 -4.46 -36.10
N LEU A 291 4.10 -5.62 -35.71
CA LEU A 291 3.73 -6.29 -34.47
C LEU A 291 4.84 -6.08 -33.44
N VAL A 292 4.47 -5.57 -32.26
CA VAL A 292 5.36 -5.49 -31.09
C VAL A 292 4.84 -6.44 -30.04
N VAL A 293 5.66 -7.41 -29.64
CA VAL A 293 5.31 -8.41 -28.62
C VAL A 293 6.12 -8.12 -27.36
N VAL A 294 5.44 -7.99 -26.22
CA VAL A 294 6.05 -7.73 -24.91
C VAL A 294 5.66 -8.86 -23.97
N PRO A 295 6.49 -9.91 -23.85
CA PRO A 295 6.22 -11.04 -22.97
C PRO A 295 6.09 -10.64 -21.50
N ARG A 296 5.22 -11.31 -20.75
CA ARG A 296 5.09 -11.13 -19.29
C ARG A 296 6.39 -11.49 -18.56
N HIS A 297 7.05 -12.53 -19.05
CA HIS A 297 8.35 -13.03 -18.58
C HIS A 297 9.25 -13.12 -19.82
N PRO A 298 10.35 -12.33 -19.87
CA PRO A 298 11.31 -12.39 -20.98
C PRO A 298 12.11 -13.69 -20.97
#